data_AF-A0A2N6A3E8-F1
#
_entry.id   AF-A0A2N6A3E8-F1
#
_cell.length_a   1.000
_cell.length_b   1.000
_cell.length_c   1.000
_cell.angle_alpha   90.00
_cell.angle_beta   90.00
_cell.angle_gamma   90.00
#
_symmetry.space_group_name_H-M   'P 1'
#
loop_
_entity.id
_entity.type
_entity.pdbx_description
1 polymer ?
#
loop_
_entity_poly.entity_id
_entity_poly.type
_entity_poly.pdbx_seq_one_letter_code
_entity_poly.pdbx_strand_id
1 'polypeptide(L)'
;MDLKSRIEAFSKLAVVLNEFLENESSNNRLKNALDQASNMNPWFIREFELLAIQNIIPWLNKDGLISWTSKYCCEIPAANVGIVMAGNIPLVGFHDFLSTVICGHHAFIKMSGKDKFLLPVIIDLLKEIEPEFEKKITITGEIPETIDALIATGSNNTARYFEYFYKDIPKIIRKNRSSVAVLTGEESDDDYQLLAKDICTYFGLGCRNVSKLYIPSVDVLKKVEQALSNYNWLINNAFYASNLKFQKARFHTVEKEFVDGGNVLFVEETDFHSPVGVVNYEVYNSLEEVEKNIRFFEENIQCNVGKYLENSVPLGSTQQPDLQDYADGINTLEFLVKLPAGA
;
A
#
# COMPACT_ATOMS: atom_id res chain seq x y z
N MET A 1 -21.73 -19.40 5.43
CA MET A 1 -21.09 -18.47 6.38
C MET A 1 -21.81 -17.12 6.43
N ASP A 2 -22.37 -16.76 7.58
CA ASP A 2 -22.92 -15.41 7.83
C ASP A 2 -21.81 -14.37 8.09
N LEU A 3 -22.16 -13.09 8.19
CA LEU A 3 -21.19 -12.01 8.43
C LEU A 3 -20.52 -12.11 9.81
N LYS A 4 -21.28 -12.56 10.82
CA LYS A 4 -20.79 -12.64 12.20
C LYS A 4 -19.65 -13.65 12.32
N SER A 5 -19.77 -14.83 11.72
CA SER A 5 -18.71 -15.83 11.69
C SER A 5 -17.47 -15.33 10.96
N ARG A 6 -17.65 -14.60 9.85
CA ARG A 6 -16.51 -13.98 9.12
C ARG A 6 -15.75 -12.99 10.01
N ILE A 7 -16.46 -12.08 10.66
CA ILE A 7 -15.85 -11.09 11.57
C ILE A 7 -15.12 -11.79 12.72
N GLU A 8 -15.74 -12.79 13.34
CA GLU A 8 -15.13 -13.52 14.46
C GLU A 8 -13.85 -14.25 14.03
N ALA A 9 -13.83 -14.86 12.84
CA ALA A 9 -12.65 -15.54 12.33
C ALA A 9 -11.50 -14.57 12.05
N PHE A 10 -11.76 -13.42 11.42
CA PHE A 10 -10.75 -12.37 11.24
C PHE A 10 -10.25 -11.80 12.57
N SER A 11 -11.15 -11.61 13.54
CA SER A 11 -10.75 -11.17 14.88
C SER A 11 -9.84 -12.17 15.59
N LYS A 12 -10.07 -13.47 15.43
CA LYS A 12 -9.17 -14.52 15.95
C LYS A 12 -7.85 -14.54 15.19
N LEU A 13 -7.86 -14.31 13.89
CA LEU A 13 -6.63 -14.19 13.10
C LEU A 13 -5.77 -13.03 13.63
N ALA A 14 -6.37 -11.91 14.01
CA ALA A 14 -5.68 -10.79 14.64
C ALA A 14 -4.91 -11.21 15.91
N VAL A 15 -5.48 -12.10 16.73
CA VAL A 15 -4.83 -12.62 17.94
C VAL A 15 -3.59 -13.43 17.55
N VAL A 16 -3.72 -14.35 16.60
CA VAL A 16 -2.61 -15.18 16.11
C VAL A 16 -1.47 -14.32 15.54
N LEU A 17 -1.80 -13.28 14.78
CA LEU A 17 -0.80 -12.36 14.22
C LEU A 17 -0.13 -11.50 15.29
N ASN A 18 -0.86 -11.06 16.32
CA ASN A 18 -0.26 -10.34 17.46
C ASN A 18 0.70 -11.23 18.25
N GLU A 19 0.29 -12.46 18.58
CA GLU A 19 1.17 -13.43 19.27
C GLU A 19 2.45 -13.71 18.47
N PHE A 20 2.35 -13.69 17.13
CA PHE A 20 3.51 -13.81 16.24
C PHE A 20 4.43 -12.58 16.27
N LEU A 21 3.88 -11.37 16.32
CA LEU A 21 4.68 -10.15 16.44
C LEU A 21 5.41 -10.06 17.79
N GLU A 22 4.77 -10.51 18.88
CA GLU A 22 5.39 -10.56 20.20
C GLU A 22 6.49 -11.62 20.29
N ASN A 23 6.28 -12.76 19.63
CA ASN A 23 7.25 -13.85 19.59
C ASN A 23 7.11 -14.64 18.28
N GLU A 24 8.02 -14.41 17.32
CA GLU A 24 7.99 -15.11 16.03
C GLU A 24 8.05 -16.65 16.15
N SER A 25 8.55 -17.19 17.27
CA SER A 25 8.58 -18.64 17.51
C SER A 25 7.20 -19.24 17.80
N SER A 26 6.18 -18.41 18.05
CA SER A 26 4.79 -18.86 18.23
C SER A 26 4.22 -19.49 16.97
N ASN A 27 4.73 -19.11 15.78
CA ASN A 27 4.25 -19.65 14.51
C ASN A 27 5.39 -19.82 13.48
N ASN A 28 5.94 -21.04 13.42
CA ASN A 28 7.01 -21.37 12.48
C ASN A 28 6.60 -21.24 11.00
N ARG A 29 5.32 -21.36 10.66
CA ARG A 29 4.87 -21.21 9.26
C ARG A 29 4.95 -19.77 8.80
N LEU A 30 4.53 -18.82 9.64
CA LEU A 30 4.67 -17.39 9.36
C LEU A 30 6.15 -17.01 9.28
N LYS A 31 6.96 -17.42 10.26
CA LYS A 31 8.41 -17.18 10.25
C LYS A 31 9.09 -17.69 8.97
N ASN A 32 8.80 -18.93 8.58
CA ASN A 32 9.34 -19.51 7.34
C ASN A 32 8.87 -18.75 6.10
N ALA A 33 7.63 -18.26 6.07
CA ALA A 33 7.12 -17.46 4.96
C ALA A 33 7.86 -16.12 4.83
N LEU A 34 8.19 -15.47 5.95
CA LEU A 34 9.04 -14.27 5.98
C LEU A 34 10.44 -14.57 5.45
N ASP A 35 11.08 -15.65 5.94
CA ASP A 35 12.40 -16.07 5.45
C ASP A 35 12.39 -16.35 3.94
N GLN A 36 11.35 -17.02 3.42
CA GLN A 36 11.21 -17.29 2.00
C GLN A 36 10.99 -16.02 1.16
N ALA A 37 10.17 -15.10 1.65
CA ALA A 37 9.89 -13.83 0.99
C ALA A 37 11.14 -12.93 0.96
N SER A 38 11.84 -12.77 2.08
CA SER A 38 13.14 -12.09 2.17
C SER A 38 14.18 -12.66 1.19
N ASN A 39 14.31 -13.99 1.10
CA ASN A 39 15.25 -14.64 0.20
C ASN A 39 14.92 -14.45 -1.29
N MET A 40 13.63 -14.38 -1.63
CA MET A 40 13.16 -14.19 -3.00
C MET A 40 13.18 -12.73 -3.44
N ASN A 41 12.83 -11.81 -2.54
CA ASN A 41 12.67 -10.40 -2.83
C ASN A 41 13.51 -9.56 -1.86
N PRO A 42 14.68 -9.07 -2.29
CA PRO A 42 15.62 -8.32 -1.43
C PRO A 42 15.09 -6.99 -0.89
N TRP A 43 13.93 -6.52 -1.36
CA TRP A 43 13.23 -5.37 -0.80
C TRP A 43 12.40 -5.71 0.44
N PHE A 44 12.11 -7.00 0.66
CA PHE A 44 11.29 -7.49 1.76
C PHE A 44 12.23 -7.85 2.91
N ILE A 45 12.76 -6.84 3.58
CA ILE A 45 13.53 -7.05 4.81
C ILE A 45 12.58 -7.38 5.96
N ARG A 46 13.08 -8.12 6.95
CA ARG A 46 12.30 -8.59 8.11
C ARG A 46 11.49 -7.46 8.75
N GLU A 47 12.10 -6.31 8.95
CA GLU A 47 11.49 -5.14 9.58
C GLU A 47 10.24 -4.67 8.83
N PHE A 48 10.29 -4.64 7.49
CA PHE A 48 9.18 -4.23 6.66
C PHE A 48 8.10 -5.29 6.53
N GLU A 49 8.47 -6.57 6.56
CA GLU A 49 7.48 -7.65 6.59
C GLU A 49 6.71 -7.67 7.91
N LEU A 50 7.38 -7.53 9.05
CA LEU A 50 6.75 -7.41 10.36
C LEU A 50 5.87 -6.15 10.45
N LEU A 51 6.35 -5.03 9.90
CA LEU A 51 5.56 -3.80 9.81
C LEU A 51 4.28 -4.00 8.99
N ALA A 52 4.33 -4.74 7.89
CA ALA A 52 3.14 -5.03 7.08
C ALA A 52 2.11 -5.86 7.88
N ILE A 53 2.55 -6.86 8.65
CA ILE A 53 1.67 -7.62 9.56
C ILE A 53 1.09 -6.69 10.62
N GLN A 54 1.92 -5.87 11.25
CA GLN A 54 1.49 -4.91 12.27
C GLN A 54 0.42 -3.95 11.74
N ASN A 55 0.55 -3.48 10.51
CA ASN A 55 -0.39 -2.52 9.93
C ASN A 55 -1.74 -3.13 9.56
N ILE A 56 -1.83 -4.43 9.27
CA ILE A 56 -3.12 -5.07 8.98
C ILE A 56 -3.87 -5.51 10.24
N ILE A 57 -3.20 -5.71 11.37
CA ILE A 57 -3.83 -6.18 12.61
C ILE A 57 -4.98 -5.26 13.08
N PRO A 58 -4.84 -3.93 13.09
CA PRO A 58 -5.93 -3.02 13.44
C PRO A 58 -7.19 -3.22 12.58
N TRP A 59 -7.04 -3.59 11.31
CA TRP A 59 -8.17 -3.86 10.41
C TRP A 59 -8.96 -5.11 10.79
N LEU A 60 -8.32 -6.02 11.52
CA LEU A 60 -8.93 -7.26 11.95
C LEU A 60 -9.60 -7.14 13.32
N ASN A 61 -9.58 -5.94 13.92
CA ASN A 61 -10.30 -5.68 15.16
C ASN A 61 -11.81 -5.87 14.98
N LYS A 62 -12.43 -6.62 15.90
CA LYS A 62 -13.86 -6.95 15.86
C LYS A 62 -14.77 -5.73 15.77
N ASP A 63 -14.59 -4.75 16.64
CA ASP A 63 -15.44 -3.55 16.68
C ASP A 63 -15.22 -2.68 15.44
N GLY A 64 -13.96 -2.59 14.97
CA GLY A 64 -13.60 -1.95 13.71
C GLY A 64 -14.32 -2.59 12.52
N LEU A 65 -14.27 -3.93 12.40
CA LEU A 65 -14.96 -4.68 11.34
C LEU A 65 -16.48 -4.54 11.41
N ILE A 66 -17.08 -4.58 12.61
CA ILE A 66 -18.53 -4.35 12.78
C ILE A 66 -18.90 -2.95 12.31
N SER A 67 -18.18 -1.93 12.79
CA SER A 67 -18.41 -0.53 12.40
C SER A 67 -18.27 -0.33 10.90
N TRP A 68 -17.19 -0.86 10.31
CA TRP A 68 -16.89 -0.77 8.88
C TRP A 68 -17.96 -1.44 8.02
N THR A 69 -18.39 -2.65 8.38
CA THR A 69 -19.38 -3.42 7.61
C THR A 69 -20.82 -2.98 7.85
N SER A 70 -21.14 -2.37 9.00
CA SER A 70 -22.51 -1.91 9.33
C SER A 70 -23.09 -0.88 8.34
N LYS A 71 -22.21 -0.20 7.58
CA LYS A 71 -22.58 0.76 6.54
C LYS A 71 -23.09 0.08 5.26
N TYR A 72 -22.96 -1.24 5.15
CA TYR A 72 -23.25 -2.01 3.94
C TYR A 72 -24.06 -3.27 4.27
N CYS A 73 -24.87 -3.73 3.31
CA CYS A 73 -25.52 -5.03 3.41
C CYS A 73 -24.57 -6.12 2.89
N CYS A 74 -23.77 -6.71 3.78
CA CYS A 74 -22.83 -7.78 3.44
C CYS A 74 -23.45 -9.20 3.50
N GLU A 75 -24.78 -9.28 3.51
CA GLU A 75 -25.55 -10.53 3.37
C GLU A 75 -26.15 -10.61 1.97
N ILE A 76 -25.26 -10.71 0.97
CA ILE A 76 -25.61 -10.73 -0.44
C ILE A 76 -25.28 -12.08 -1.08
N PRO A 77 -25.90 -12.41 -2.22
CA PRO A 77 -25.49 -13.56 -3.02
C PRO A 77 -24.00 -13.50 -3.36
N ALA A 78 -23.30 -14.61 -3.16
CA ALA A 78 -21.88 -14.68 -3.43
C ALA A 78 -21.61 -14.56 -4.95
N ALA A 79 -20.52 -13.91 -5.28
CA ALA A 79 -19.98 -13.78 -6.63
C ALA A 79 -18.53 -14.26 -6.63
N ASN A 80 -18.03 -14.65 -7.80
CA ASN A 80 -16.66 -15.03 -8.04
C ASN A 80 -15.84 -13.78 -8.35
N VAL A 81 -15.00 -13.35 -7.43
CA VAL A 81 -14.19 -12.14 -7.56
C VAL A 81 -12.75 -12.52 -7.80
N GLY A 82 -12.22 -12.20 -8.99
CA GLY A 82 -10.80 -12.32 -9.29
C GLY A 82 -10.01 -11.19 -8.64
N ILE A 83 -8.92 -11.51 -7.95
CA ILE A 83 -8.01 -10.52 -7.34
C ILE A 83 -6.60 -10.74 -7.88
N VAL A 84 -6.06 -9.73 -8.56
CA VAL A 84 -4.66 -9.74 -9.01
C VAL A 84 -3.83 -8.88 -8.07
N MET A 85 -2.98 -9.54 -7.30
CA MET A 85 -2.15 -8.91 -6.27
C MET A 85 -0.92 -8.23 -6.88
N ALA A 86 -0.61 -7.03 -6.41
CA ALA A 86 0.71 -6.44 -6.59
C ALA A 86 1.72 -7.05 -5.61
N GLY A 87 3.01 -6.77 -5.80
CA GLY A 87 4.07 -7.27 -4.92
C GLY A 87 5.25 -6.31 -4.83
N ASN A 88 4.96 -5.01 -4.82
CA ASN A 88 5.95 -3.95 -4.59
C ASN A 88 6.28 -3.82 -3.09
N ILE A 89 5.31 -4.03 -2.20
CA ILE A 89 5.49 -4.11 -0.74
C ILE A 89 4.72 -5.33 -0.19
N PRO A 90 5.11 -5.89 0.98
CA PRO A 90 4.44 -7.06 1.54
C PRO A 90 2.96 -6.77 1.86
N LEU A 91 2.08 -7.72 1.55
CA LEU A 91 0.65 -7.67 1.89
C LEU A 91 -0.13 -6.47 1.32
N VAL A 92 0.38 -5.82 0.26
CA VAL A 92 -0.23 -4.61 -0.32
C VAL A 92 -1.69 -4.78 -0.75
N GLY A 93 -2.07 -5.99 -1.20
CA GLY A 93 -3.44 -6.30 -1.62
C GLY A 93 -4.33 -6.90 -0.53
N PHE A 94 -3.89 -6.88 0.74
CA PHE A 94 -4.62 -7.48 1.85
C PHE A 94 -6.01 -6.84 2.05
N HIS A 95 -6.13 -5.53 1.85
CA HIS A 95 -7.41 -4.83 2.01
C HIS A 95 -8.46 -5.28 0.97
N ASP A 96 -8.07 -5.46 -0.30
CA ASP A 96 -8.96 -5.97 -1.34
C ASP A 96 -9.36 -7.43 -1.08
N PHE A 97 -8.43 -8.25 -0.57
CA PHE A 97 -8.72 -9.60 -0.09
C PHE A 97 -9.73 -9.61 1.07
N LEU A 98 -9.46 -8.83 2.11
CA LEU A 98 -10.32 -8.71 3.29
C LEU A 98 -11.72 -8.24 2.89
N SER A 99 -11.81 -7.19 2.07
CA SER A 99 -13.07 -6.63 1.56
C SER A 99 -13.89 -7.68 0.80
N THR A 100 -13.24 -8.45 -0.09
CA THR A 100 -13.91 -9.48 -0.88
C THR A 100 -14.50 -10.57 0.01
N VAL A 101 -13.68 -11.09 0.93
CA VAL A 101 -14.07 -12.21 1.78
C VAL A 101 -15.07 -11.79 2.84
N ILE A 102 -14.93 -10.61 3.45
CA ILE A 102 -15.86 -10.11 4.48
C ILE A 102 -17.26 -9.83 3.91
N CYS A 103 -17.38 -9.47 2.62
CA CYS A 103 -18.66 -9.37 1.91
C CYS A 103 -19.30 -10.74 1.61
N GLY A 104 -18.56 -11.84 1.78
CA GLY A 104 -19.06 -13.21 1.56
C GLY A 104 -18.87 -13.74 0.13
N HIS A 105 -18.14 -13.01 -0.73
CA HIS A 105 -17.80 -13.47 -2.07
C HIS A 105 -16.74 -14.58 -2.06
N HIS A 106 -16.57 -15.25 -3.20
CA HIS A 106 -15.46 -16.17 -3.44
C HIS A 106 -14.29 -15.39 -4.05
N ALA A 107 -13.17 -15.32 -3.34
CA ALA A 107 -11.93 -14.72 -3.82
C ALA A 107 -11.07 -15.72 -4.62
N PHE A 108 -10.83 -15.44 -5.90
CA PHE A 108 -9.83 -16.10 -6.73
C PHE A 108 -8.57 -15.23 -6.81
N ILE A 109 -7.53 -15.59 -6.05
CA ILE A 109 -6.37 -14.75 -5.83
C ILE A 109 -5.20 -15.20 -6.70
N LYS A 110 -4.77 -14.33 -7.61
CA LYS A 110 -3.49 -14.47 -8.32
C LYS A 110 -2.41 -13.67 -7.60
N MET A 111 -1.51 -14.38 -6.92
CA MET A 111 -0.38 -13.76 -6.21
C MET A 111 0.62 -13.12 -7.18
N SER A 112 1.29 -12.07 -6.74
CA SER A 112 2.46 -11.53 -7.44
C SER A 112 3.63 -12.51 -7.32
N GLY A 113 4.40 -12.70 -8.40
CA GLY A 113 5.63 -13.48 -8.31
C GLY A 113 6.65 -12.91 -7.32
N LYS A 114 6.54 -11.63 -6.94
CA LYS A 114 7.40 -10.91 -5.99
C LYS A 114 6.91 -10.95 -4.54
N ASP A 115 5.66 -11.36 -4.31
CA ASP A 115 5.03 -11.48 -2.99
C ASP A 115 4.04 -12.65 -3.02
N LYS A 116 4.50 -13.84 -2.64
CA LYS A 116 3.74 -15.10 -2.80
C LYS A 116 3.80 -16.06 -1.63
N PHE A 117 4.39 -15.67 -0.50
CA PHE A 117 4.61 -16.58 0.62
C PHE A 117 3.79 -16.22 1.85
N LEU A 118 3.76 -14.95 2.25
CA LEU A 118 3.15 -14.53 3.51
C LEU A 118 1.62 -14.63 3.49
N LEU A 119 0.95 -14.02 2.51
CA LEU A 119 -0.52 -14.03 2.43
C LEU A 119 -1.10 -15.46 2.36
N PRO A 120 -0.53 -16.42 1.58
CA PRO A 120 -0.99 -17.80 1.60
C PRO A 120 -0.99 -18.44 3.00
N VAL A 121 0.07 -18.24 3.79
CA VAL A 121 0.11 -18.76 5.16
C VAL A 121 -0.96 -18.10 6.04
N ILE A 122 -1.17 -16.79 5.91
CA ILE A 122 -2.23 -16.08 6.63
C ILE A 122 -3.63 -16.62 6.25
N ILE A 123 -3.85 -16.92 4.98
CA ILE A 123 -5.09 -17.53 4.49
C ILE A 123 -5.28 -18.94 5.07
N ASP A 124 -4.23 -19.75 5.14
CA ASP A 124 -4.32 -21.08 5.73
C ASP A 124 -4.67 -21.01 7.21
N LEU A 125 -4.07 -20.09 7.97
CA LEU A 125 -4.42 -19.86 9.38
C LEU A 125 -5.88 -19.43 9.52
N LEU A 126 -6.37 -18.57 8.62
CA LEU A 126 -7.78 -18.17 8.59
C LEU A 126 -8.71 -19.38 8.33
N LYS A 127 -8.33 -20.28 7.42
CA LYS A 127 -9.07 -21.52 7.13
C LYS A 127 -9.04 -22.50 8.29
N GLU A 128 -7.95 -22.57 9.05
CA GLU A 128 -7.86 -23.36 10.27
C GLU A 128 -8.78 -22.82 11.38
N ILE A 129 -8.91 -21.49 11.48
CA ILE A 129 -9.82 -20.83 12.42
C ILE A 129 -11.29 -21.07 12.02
N GLU A 130 -11.61 -21.01 10.73
CA GLU A 130 -12.95 -21.19 10.18
C GLU A 130 -12.91 -21.97 8.84
N PRO A 131 -13.09 -23.30 8.86
CA PRO A 131 -12.93 -24.17 7.69
C PRO A 131 -13.87 -23.86 6.52
N GLU A 132 -15.02 -23.21 6.74
CA GLU A 132 -15.89 -22.82 5.63
C GLU A 132 -15.20 -21.85 4.64
N PHE A 133 -14.11 -21.17 5.03
CA PHE A 133 -13.31 -20.34 4.11
C PHE A 133 -12.58 -21.13 3.02
N GLU A 134 -12.42 -22.45 3.16
CA GLU A 134 -11.88 -23.29 2.07
C GLU A 134 -12.71 -23.15 0.79
N LYS A 135 -14.03 -22.97 0.93
CA LYS A 135 -14.96 -22.79 -0.19
C LYS A 135 -15.04 -21.36 -0.71
N LYS A 136 -14.38 -20.41 -0.04
CA LYS A 136 -14.47 -18.97 -0.32
C LYS A 136 -13.16 -18.36 -0.79
N ILE A 137 -12.03 -19.07 -0.63
CA ILE A 137 -10.71 -18.52 -0.93
C ILE A 137 -9.89 -19.54 -1.72
N THR A 138 -9.59 -19.20 -2.97
CA THR A 138 -8.78 -20.01 -3.87
C THR A 138 -7.59 -19.20 -4.37
N ILE A 139 -6.37 -19.63 -4.02
CA ILE A 139 -5.16 -19.12 -4.65
C ILE A 139 -4.98 -19.86 -5.96
N THR A 140 -4.76 -19.11 -7.05
CA THR A 140 -4.68 -19.64 -8.41
C THR A 140 -3.48 -19.05 -9.15
N GLY A 141 -2.94 -19.81 -10.11
CA GLY A 141 -1.91 -19.30 -11.02
C GLY A 141 -2.45 -18.26 -12.01
N GLU A 142 -3.71 -18.41 -12.40
CA GLU A 142 -4.40 -17.54 -13.36
C GLU A 142 -5.83 -17.26 -12.92
N ILE A 143 -6.35 -16.08 -13.27
CA ILE A 143 -7.73 -15.71 -12.96
C ILE A 143 -8.66 -16.52 -13.86
N PRO A 144 -9.62 -17.30 -13.31
CA PRO A 144 -10.55 -18.09 -14.11
C PRO A 144 -11.41 -17.22 -15.02
N GLU A 145 -11.84 -17.76 -16.16
CA GLU A 145 -12.80 -17.07 -17.05
C GLU A 145 -14.19 -16.91 -16.41
N THR A 146 -14.49 -17.71 -15.38
CA THR A 146 -15.79 -17.75 -14.69
C THR A 146 -15.95 -16.72 -13.57
N ILE A 147 -15.11 -15.67 -13.54
CA ILE A 147 -15.25 -14.59 -12.55
C ILE A 147 -16.37 -13.63 -12.95
N ASP A 148 -17.09 -13.14 -11.94
CA ASP A 148 -18.16 -12.14 -12.10
C ASP A 148 -17.62 -10.72 -12.00
N ALA A 149 -16.50 -10.52 -11.29
CA ALA A 149 -15.86 -9.23 -11.11
C ALA A 149 -14.35 -9.35 -10.93
N LEU A 150 -13.62 -8.27 -11.21
CA LEU A 150 -12.17 -8.20 -11.07
C LEU A 150 -11.73 -7.04 -10.16
N ILE A 151 -10.79 -7.30 -9.26
CA ILE A 151 -10.00 -6.27 -8.60
C ILE A 151 -8.54 -6.51 -8.98
N ALA A 152 -7.93 -5.58 -9.70
CA ALA A 152 -6.57 -5.76 -10.19
C ALA A 152 -5.69 -4.56 -9.84
N THR A 153 -4.55 -4.84 -9.20
CA THR A 153 -3.56 -3.83 -8.83
C THR A 153 -2.28 -4.08 -9.61
N GLY A 154 -1.75 -3.04 -10.26
CA GLY A 154 -0.52 -3.18 -11.03
C GLY A 154 -0.04 -1.88 -11.65
N SER A 155 1.00 -2.01 -12.48
CA SER A 155 1.55 -0.85 -13.20
C SER A 155 0.52 -0.26 -14.17
N ASN A 156 0.72 1.00 -14.59
CA ASN A 156 -0.10 1.64 -15.61
C ASN A 156 -0.19 0.84 -16.92
N ASN A 157 0.88 0.12 -17.29
CA ASN A 157 0.88 -0.75 -18.46
C ASN A 157 0.01 -1.99 -18.26
N THR A 158 0.07 -2.61 -17.08
CA THR A 158 -0.75 -3.76 -16.72
C THR A 158 -2.23 -3.37 -16.59
N ALA A 159 -2.51 -2.17 -16.10
CA ALA A 159 -3.87 -1.63 -16.01
C ALA A 159 -4.56 -1.58 -17.38
N ARG A 160 -3.87 -1.12 -18.44
CA ARG A 160 -4.40 -1.12 -19.81
C ARG A 160 -4.75 -2.52 -20.31
N TYR A 161 -3.93 -3.51 -19.95
CA TYR A 161 -4.22 -4.91 -20.26
C TYR A 161 -5.52 -5.36 -19.57
N PHE A 162 -5.67 -5.11 -18.27
CA PHE A 162 -6.89 -5.50 -17.54
C PHE A 162 -8.14 -4.78 -18.04
N GLU A 163 -8.04 -3.50 -18.39
CA GLU A 163 -9.14 -2.73 -18.98
C GLU A 163 -9.64 -3.38 -20.27
N TYR A 164 -8.74 -3.84 -21.14
CA TYR A 164 -9.09 -4.46 -22.41
C TYR A 164 -9.69 -5.86 -22.24
N PHE A 165 -9.03 -6.74 -21.48
CA PHE A 165 -9.43 -8.15 -21.37
C PHE A 165 -10.67 -8.38 -20.52
N TYR A 166 -10.91 -7.51 -19.53
CA TYR A 166 -12.06 -7.64 -18.61
C TYR A 166 -13.09 -6.53 -18.82
N LYS A 167 -13.15 -5.94 -20.02
CA LYS A 167 -14.01 -4.80 -20.34
C LYS A 167 -15.49 -5.04 -20.04
N ASP A 168 -15.96 -6.29 -20.19
CA ASP A 168 -17.38 -6.68 -20.12
C ASP A 168 -17.86 -7.06 -18.70
N ILE A 169 -16.98 -7.07 -17.70
CA ILE A 169 -17.34 -7.33 -16.29
C ILE A 169 -17.10 -6.12 -15.38
N PRO A 170 -17.82 -5.98 -14.25
CA PRO A 170 -17.49 -5.04 -13.19
C PRO A 170 -16.04 -5.19 -12.73
N LYS A 171 -15.33 -4.07 -12.57
CA LYS A 171 -13.91 -4.11 -12.20
C LYS A 171 -13.44 -2.87 -11.43
N ILE A 172 -12.49 -3.09 -10.53
CA ILE A 172 -11.61 -2.07 -9.96
C ILE A 172 -10.22 -2.31 -10.55
N ILE A 173 -9.62 -1.28 -11.15
CA ILE A 173 -8.24 -1.32 -11.64
C ILE A 173 -7.44 -0.24 -10.94
N ARG A 174 -6.59 -0.67 -10.02
CA ARG A 174 -5.73 0.21 -9.23
C ARG A 174 -4.44 0.48 -9.99
N LYS A 175 -4.30 1.72 -10.44
CA LYS A 175 -3.13 2.25 -11.17
C LYS A 175 -2.07 2.78 -10.21
N ASN A 176 -0.89 3.09 -10.73
CA ASN A 176 0.13 3.74 -9.93
C ASN A 176 -0.32 5.17 -9.59
N ARG A 177 -0.37 5.46 -8.29
CA ARG A 177 -0.50 6.80 -7.72
C ARG A 177 0.69 7.08 -6.82
N SER A 178 0.90 8.35 -6.50
CA SER A 178 2.01 8.84 -5.69
C SER A 178 1.50 9.67 -4.52
N SER A 179 2.19 9.67 -3.38
CA SER A 179 1.90 10.63 -2.32
C SER A 179 2.75 11.87 -2.43
N VAL A 180 2.16 13.00 -2.07
CA VAL A 180 2.82 14.31 -2.01
C VAL A 180 2.80 14.82 -0.58
N ALA A 181 3.83 15.56 -0.16
CA ALA A 181 3.79 16.30 1.09
C ALA A 181 3.84 17.81 0.83
N VAL A 182 3.00 18.57 1.52
CA VAL A 182 2.97 20.04 1.45
C VAL A 182 3.54 20.61 2.73
N LEU A 183 4.70 21.27 2.61
CA LEU A 183 5.44 21.86 3.70
C LEU A 183 5.34 23.38 3.63
N THR A 184 5.40 24.03 4.79
CA THR A 184 5.34 25.50 4.97
C THR A 184 6.65 26.08 5.49
N GLY A 185 7.59 25.22 5.92
CA GLY A 185 8.82 25.62 6.58
C GLY A 185 8.66 25.84 8.09
N GLU A 186 7.42 25.85 8.60
CA GLU A 186 7.05 25.98 10.02
C GLU A 186 6.91 24.62 10.73
N GLU A 187 7.20 23.52 10.04
CA GLU A 187 7.20 22.18 10.64
C GLU A 187 8.22 22.07 11.78
N SER A 188 7.87 21.30 12.81
CA SER A 188 8.78 20.97 13.90
C SER A 188 9.80 19.92 13.47
N ASP A 189 10.84 19.70 14.29
CA ASP A 189 11.79 18.62 14.05
C ASP A 189 11.10 17.25 14.02
N ASP A 190 10.12 17.01 14.90
CA ASP A 190 9.32 15.77 14.92
C ASP A 190 8.51 15.59 13.63
N ASP A 191 7.97 16.66 13.06
CA ASP A 191 7.25 16.60 11.78
C ASP A 191 8.18 16.15 10.65
N TYR A 192 9.41 16.66 10.60
CA TYR A 192 10.40 16.21 9.62
C TYR A 192 10.80 14.75 9.84
N GLN A 193 10.86 14.27 11.10
CA GLN A 193 11.07 12.84 11.38
C GLN A 193 9.93 11.97 10.85
N LEU A 194 8.69 12.41 11.06
CA LEU A 194 7.51 11.73 10.54
C LEU A 194 7.46 11.76 9.01
N LEU A 195 7.86 12.86 8.37
CA LEU A 195 8.03 12.93 6.92
C LEU A 195 9.08 11.94 6.42
N ALA A 196 10.24 11.88 7.09
CA ALA A 196 11.31 10.95 6.73
C ALA A 196 10.81 9.49 6.78
N LYS A 197 9.97 9.15 7.77
CA LYS A 197 9.28 7.84 7.81
C LYS A 197 8.40 7.61 6.58
N ASP A 198 7.59 8.58 6.19
CA ASP A 198 6.70 8.47 5.03
C ASP A 198 7.45 8.34 3.70
N ILE A 199 8.64 8.95 3.58
CA ILE A 199 9.53 8.80 2.41
C ILE A 199 10.19 7.41 2.42
N CYS A 200 10.78 7.01 3.55
CA CYS A 200 11.75 5.91 3.61
C CYS A 200 11.17 4.52 3.86
N THR A 201 9.98 4.42 4.45
CA THR A 201 9.36 3.13 4.73
C THR A 201 9.19 2.33 3.44
N TYR A 202 9.44 1.02 3.47
CA TYR A 202 9.46 0.17 2.26
C TYR A 202 10.42 0.66 1.16
N PHE A 203 11.49 1.37 1.51
CA PHE A 203 12.43 1.97 0.55
C PHE A 203 11.78 2.95 -0.45
N GLY A 204 10.58 3.48 -0.14
CA GLY A 204 9.83 4.32 -1.08
C GLY A 204 9.08 3.56 -2.19
N LEU A 205 8.90 2.23 -2.07
CA LEU A 205 8.26 1.40 -3.10
C LEU A 205 6.72 1.42 -3.07
N GLY A 206 6.11 1.90 -2.00
CA GLY A 206 4.66 1.97 -1.84
C GLY A 206 4.06 3.20 -2.51
N CYS A 207 2.86 3.07 -3.07
CA CYS A 207 2.09 4.20 -3.62
C CYS A 207 1.75 5.27 -2.57
N ARG A 208 1.77 4.89 -1.28
CA ARG A 208 1.55 5.77 -0.14
C ARG A 208 2.83 6.48 0.33
N ASN A 209 4.01 6.10 -0.17
CA ASN A 209 5.26 6.81 0.15
C ASN A 209 5.27 8.20 -0.46
N VAL A 210 5.80 9.17 0.28
CA VAL A 210 5.96 10.54 -0.23
C VAL A 210 7.08 10.54 -1.27
N SER A 211 6.72 10.79 -2.52
CA SER A 211 7.64 10.86 -3.67
C SER A 211 7.83 12.29 -4.20
N LYS A 212 6.97 13.23 -3.77
CA LYS A 212 7.07 14.65 -4.13
C LYS A 212 6.83 15.57 -2.93
N LEU A 213 7.59 16.66 -2.85
CA LEU A 213 7.44 17.73 -1.86
C LEU A 213 7.02 19.04 -2.54
N TYR A 214 6.00 19.70 -2.00
CA TYR A 214 5.75 21.13 -2.24
C TYR A 214 6.38 21.91 -1.08
N ILE A 215 7.32 22.80 -1.39
CA ILE A 215 8.08 23.56 -0.39
C ILE A 215 8.04 25.06 -0.67
N PRO A 216 8.11 25.94 0.35
CA PRO A 216 8.12 27.39 0.15
C PRO A 216 9.50 27.92 -0.30
N SER A 217 10.56 27.13 -0.09
CA SER A 217 11.95 27.46 -0.44
C SER A 217 12.81 26.21 -0.36
N VAL A 218 13.86 26.15 -1.19
CA VAL A 218 14.87 25.08 -1.23
C VAL A 218 15.57 24.89 0.13
N ASP A 219 15.64 25.93 0.98
CA ASP A 219 16.24 25.83 2.31
C ASP A 219 15.55 24.82 3.23
N VAL A 220 14.27 24.50 2.99
CA VAL A 220 13.54 23.47 3.73
C VAL A 220 14.15 22.09 3.54
N LEU A 221 14.77 21.82 2.38
CA LEU A 221 15.39 20.52 2.10
C LEU A 221 16.51 20.16 3.09
N LYS A 222 17.21 21.14 3.66
CA LYS A 222 18.23 20.89 4.69
C LYS A 222 17.64 20.27 5.96
N LYS A 223 16.44 20.70 6.36
CA LYS A 223 15.73 20.13 7.52
C LYS A 223 15.23 18.72 7.21
N VAL A 224 14.74 18.49 5.98
CA VAL A 224 14.34 17.16 5.51
C VAL A 224 15.55 16.21 5.48
N GLU A 225 16.68 16.65 4.92
CA GLU A 225 17.95 15.90 4.90
C GLU A 225 18.39 15.51 6.31
N GLN A 226 18.36 16.44 7.26
CA GLN A 226 18.70 16.15 8.64
C GLN A 226 17.82 15.04 9.22
N ALA A 227 16.52 15.03 8.95
CA ALA A 227 15.62 13.97 9.40
C ALA A 227 15.86 12.64 8.68
N LEU A 228 16.15 12.68 7.37
CA LEU A 228 16.49 11.50 6.57
C LEU A 228 17.75 10.77 7.04
N SER A 229 18.66 11.43 7.76
CA SER A 229 19.87 10.81 8.32
C SER A 229 19.57 9.61 9.24
N ASN A 230 18.39 9.60 9.90
CA ASN A 230 17.93 8.46 10.69
C ASN A 230 17.63 7.20 9.85
N TYR A 231 17.52 7.36 8.53
CA TYR A 231 17.32 6.31 7.55
C TYR A 231 18.55 6.04 6.70
N ASN A 232 19.74 6.47 7.14
CA ASN A 232 21.00 6.17 6.43
C ASN A 232 21.24 4.66 6.28
N TRP A 233 20.69 3.84 7.18
CA TRP A 233 20.78 2.39 7.10
C TRP A 233 20.15 1.80 5.83
N LEU A 234 19.28 2.52 5.11
CA LEU A 234 18.71 2.06 3.83
C LEU A 234 19.80 1.72 2.81
N ILE A 235 20.93 2.45 2.82
CA ILE A 235 22.05 2.20 1.90
C ILE A 235 22.79 0.89 2.21
N ASN A 236 22.52 0.24 3.35
CA ASN A 236 23.05 -1.09 3.64
C ASN A 236 22.34 -2.17 2.82
N ASN A 237 21.14 -1.90 2.30
CA ASN A 237 20.49 -2.77 1.33
C ASN A 237 21.14 -2.58 -0.05
N ALA A 238 21.74 -3.66 -0.58
CA ALA A 238 22.49 -3.60 -1.84
C ALA A 238 21.65 -3.15 -3.04
N PHE A 239 20.35 -3.47 -3.08
CA PHE A 239 19.46 -3.07 -4.17
C PHE A 239 19.13 -1.59 -4.10
N TYR A 240 18.83 -1.08 -2.90
CA TYR A 240 18.62 0.34 -2.67
C TYR A 240 19.86 1.15 -3.03
N ALA A 241 21.02 0.76 -2.51
CA ALA A 241 22.29 1.44 -2.79
C ALA A 241 22.66 1.42 -4.27
N SER A 242 22.47 0.29 -4.96
CA SER A 242 22.71 0.16 -6.40
C SER A 242 21.79 1.08 -7.19
N ASN A 243 20.50 1.11 -6.86
CA ASN A 243 19.53 1.98 -7.51
C ASN A 243 19.85 3.47 -7.26
N LEU A 244 20.16 3.87 -6.02
CA LEU A 244 20.53 5.26 -5.69
C LEU A 244 21.77 5.70 -6.48
N LYS A 245 22.81 4.85 -6.56
CA LYS A 245 24.01 5.10 -7.37
C LYS A 245 23.68 5.23 -8.86
N PHE A 246 22.79 4.38 -9.37
CA PHE A 246 22.33 4.46 -10.76
C PHE A 246 21.61 5.78 -11.03
N GLN A 247 20.68 6.21 -10.15
CA GLN A 247 19.98 7.48 -10.31
C GLN A 247 20.94 8.67 -10.30
N LYS A 248 21.91 8.68 -9.36
CA LYS A 248 22.95 9.71 -9.29
C LYS A 248 23.77 9.79 -10.58
N ALA A 249 24.25 8.65 -11.09
CA ALA A 249 24.99 8.59 -12.34
C ALA A 249 24.16 9.03 -13.56
N ARG A 250 22.87 8.65 -13.59
CA ARG A 250 21.93 9.07 -14.62
C ARG A 250 21.79 10.60 -14.64
N PHE A 251 21.55 11.23 -13.49
CA PHE A 251 21.41 12.69 -13.41
C PHE A 251 22.67 13.45 -13.83
N HIS A 252 23.85 12.97 -13.45
CA HIS A 252 25.12 13.52 -13.98
C HIS A 252 25.23 13.39 -15.50
N THR A 253 24.77 12.28 -16.08
CA THR A 253 24.85 12.03 -17.53
C THR A 253 23.94 12.96 -18.34
N VAL A 254 22.76 13.28 -17.80
CA VAL A 254 21.80 14.18 -18.46
C VAL A 254 21.92 15.63 -17.98
N GLU A 255 22.99 15.96 -17.24
CA GLU A 255 23.24 17.29 -16.67
C GLU A 255 22.04 17.85 -15.86
N LYS A 256 21.27 16.96 -15.22
CA LYS A 256 20.15 17.34 -14.36
C LYS A 256 20.68 17.67 -12.97
N GLU A 257 20.37 18.88 -12.49
CA GLU A 257 20.69 19.30 -11.13
C GLU A 257 19.89 18.51 -10.08
N PHE A 258 20.52 18.21 -8.96
CA PHE A 258 19.91 17.55 -7.82
C PHE A 258 20.63 17.94 -6.51
N VAL A 259 19.91 17.87 -5.39
CA VAL A 259 20.49 17.97 -4.05
C VAL A 259 20.71 16.56 -3.52
N ASP A 260 21.94 16.26 -3.09
CA ASP A 260 22.29 14.96 -2.52
C ASP A 260 22.02 14.95 -1.01
N GLY A 261 20.96 14.27 -0.58
CA GLY A 261 20.62 14.08 0.83
C GLY A 261 21.26 12.83 1.46
N GLY A 262 22.24 12.20 0.78
CA GLY A 262 22.96 11.03 1.26
C GLY A 262 22.24 9.71 0.96
N ASN A 263 21.05 9.50 1.54
CA ASN A 263 20.22 8.31 1.29
C ASN A 263 19.06 8.57 0.31
N VAL A 264 18.82 9.82 -0.08
CA VAL A 264 17.81 10.24 -1.07
C VAL A 264 18.40 11.36 -1.94
N LEU A 265 17.99 11.44 -3.21
CA LEU A 265 18.28 12.56 -4.09
C LEU A 265 17.05 13.44 -4.25
N PHE A 266 17.17 14.74 -4.02
CA PHE A 266 16.09 15.68 -4.30
C PHE A 266 16.27 16.31 -5.67
N VAL A 267 15.21 16.30 -6.48
CA VAL A 267 15.24 16.82 -7.86
C VAL A 267 14.07 17.78 -8.05
N GLU A 268 14.34 18.96 -8.61
CA GLU A 268 13.28 19.90 -8.94
C GLU A 268 12.53 19.39 -10.19
N GLU A 269 11.30 18.92 -9.98
CA GLU A 269 10.43 18.33 -11.00
C GLU A 269 8.95 18.48 -10.63
N THR A 270 8.13 18.67 -11.68
CA THR A 270 6.67 18.76 -11.52
C THR A 270 6.00 17.39 -11.44
N ASP A 271 6.66 16.33 -11.89
CA ASP A 271 6.14 14.96 -11.85
C ASP A 271 5.88 14.48 -10.40
N PHE A 272 4.73 13.86 -10.15
CA PHE A 272 4.37 13.28 -8.86
C PHE A 272 5.17 12.02 -8.53
N HIS A 273 5.48 11.25 -9.57
CA HIS A 273 6.19 10.00 -9.44
C HIS A 273 7.70 10.23 -9.54
N SER A 274 8.44 9.74 -8.55
CA SER A 274 9.89 9.70 -8.56
C SER A 274 10.39 8.25 -8.58
N PRO A 275 11.56 7.97 -9.16
CA PRO A 275 12.24 6.70 -8.97
C PRO A 275 12.54 6.45 -7.49
N VAL A 276 12.70 5.18 -7.10
CA VAL A 276 13.19 4.79 -5.77
C VAL A 276 14.47 5.57 -5.43
N GLY A 277 14.57 6.06 -4.20
CA GLY A 277 15.71 6.87 -3.74
C GLY A 277 15.78 8.29 -4.31
N VAL A 278 14.74 8.73 -5.04
CA VAL A 278 14.59 10.10 -5.52
C VAL A 278 13.32 10.68 -4.92
N VAL A 279 13.33 11.94 -4.53
CA VAL A 279 12.15 12.70 -4.12
C VAL A 279 12.08 13.96 -4.96
N ASN A 280 11.01 14.12 -5.72
CA ASN A 280 10.81 15.33 -6.50
C ASN A 280 10.44 16.48 -5.55
N TYR A 281 10.80 17.70 -5.90
CA TYR A 281 10.28 18.88 -5.20
C TYR A 281 9.88 19.99 -6.17
N GLU A 282 9.00 20.85 -5.69
CA GLU A 282 8.54 22.04 -6.40
C GLU A 282 8.42 23.19 -5.39
N VAL A 283 9.00 24.34 -5.73
CA VAL A 283 8.89 25.55 -4.92
C VAL A 283 7.60 26.28 -5.30
N TYR A 284 6.70 26.49 -4.34
CA TYR A 284 5.41 27.15 -4.60
C TYR A 284 5.39 28.61 -4.12
N ASN A 285 4.49 29.41 -4.69
CA ASN A 285 4.30 30.82 -4.30
C ASN A 285 3.16 31.02 -3.29
N SER A 286 2.14 30.17 -3.34
CA SER A 286 1.04 30.16 -2.36
C SER A 286 0.46 28.75 -2.13
N LEU A 287 -0.11 28.50 -0.96
CA LEU A 287 -0.80 27.24 -0.67
C LEU A 287 -2.06 27.06 -1.55
N GLU A 288 -2.68 28.15 -1.98
CA GLU A 288 -3.84 28.12 -2.89
C GLU A 288 -3.47 27.53 -4.26
N GLU A 289 -2.27 27.83 -4.76
CA GLU A 289 -1.72 27.24 -5.99
C GLU A 289 -1.52 25.73 -5.82
N VAL A 290 -0.91 25.31 -4.70
CA VAL A 290 -0.69 23.89 -4.40
C VAL A 290 -2.01 23.14 -4.30
N GLU A 291 -3.01 23.70 -3.63
CA GLU A 291 -4.33 23.10 -3.50
C GLU A 291 -5.02 22.93 -4.86
N LYS A 292 -4.96 23.95 -5.73
CA LYS A 292 -5.48 23.88 -7.10
C LYS A 292 -4.80 22.77 -7.90
N ASN A 293 -3.46 22.67 -7.81
CA ASN A 293 -2.70 21.64 -8.51
C ASN A 293 -3.04 20.23 -8.01
N ILE A 294 -3.12 20.03 -6.69
CA ILE A 294 -3.50 18.73 -6.10
C ILE A 294 -4.90 18.32 -6.54
N ARG A 295 -5.88 19.23 -6.51
CA ARG A 295 -7.24 18.94 -6.99
C ARG A 295 -7.27 18.61 -8.48
N PHE A 296 -6.49 19.32 -9.30
CA PHE A 296 -6.43 19.06 -10.74
C PHE A 296 -5.84 17.68 -11.07
N PHE A 297 -4.87 17.21 -10.29
CA PHE A 297 -4.19 15.92 -10.47
C PHE A 297 -4.59 14.86 -9.43
N GLU A 298 -5.80 14.95 -8.86
CA GLU A 298 -6.26 14.05 -7.79
C GLU A 298 -6.17 12.56 -8.18
N GLU A 299 -6.46 12.23 -9.43
CA GLU A 299 -6.36 10.85 -9.95
C GLU A 299 -4.93 10.27 -9.93
N ASN A 300 -3.91 11.12 -9.83
CA ASN A 300 -2.51 10.73 -9.73
C ASN A 300 -2.01 10.64 -8.29
N ILE A 301 -2.77 11.18 -7.33
CA ILE A 301 -2.34 11.33 -5.94
C ILE A 301 -3.01 10.28 -5.06
N GLN A 302 -2.21 9.57 -4.25
CA GLN A 302 -2.70 8.58 -3.29
C GLN A 302 -2.93 9.20 -1.92
N CYS A 303 -1.98 9.99 -1.43
CA CYS A 303 -2.13 10.77 -0.21
C CYS A 303 -1.62 12.19 -0.45
N ASN A 304 -2.39 13.17 0.03
CA ASN A 304 -1.90 14.52 0.28
C ASN A 304 -1.47 14.59 1.75
N VAL A 305 -0.19 14.79 2.03
CA VAL A 305 0.38 14.70 3.38
C VAL A 305 0.74 16.08 3.90
N GLY A 306 0.36 16.39 5.13
CA GLY A 306 0.69 17.66 5.76
C GLY A 306 -0.34 18.09 6.79
N LYS A 307 -0.21 19.34 7.26
CA LYS A 307 -1.07 19.91 8.30
C LYS A 307 -2.04 20.98 7.80
N TYR A 308 -1.79 21.52 6.62
CA TYR A 308 -2.34 22.83 6.24
C TYR A 308 -3.45 22.75 5.19
N LEU A 309 -3.53 21.66 4.44
CA LEU A 309 -4.60 21.45 3.46
C LEU A 309 -5.71 20.58 4.06
N GLU A 310 -6.94 20.80 3.59
CA GLU A 310 -8.06 19.95 3.95
C GLU A 310 -7.86 18.52 3.43
N ASN A 311 -8.40 17.54 4.17
CA ASN A 311 -8.28 16.11 3.85
C ASN A 311 -6.83 15.60 3.72
N SER A 312 -5.86 16.29 4.34
CA SER A 312 -4.50 15.81 4.41
C SER A 312 -4.36 14.63 5.39
N VAL A 313 -3.56 13.66 4.98
CA VAL A 313 -3.07 12.59 5.84
C VAL A 313 -1.98 13.16 6.77
N PRO A 314 -2.02 12.90 8.08
CA PRO A 314 -0.98 13.33 9.00
C PRO A 314 0.39 12.74 8.63
N LEU A 315 1.45 13.51 8.86
CA LEU A 315 2.83 13.04 8.68
C LEU A 315 3.08 11.77 9.51
N GLY A 316 3.83 10.83 8.93
CA GLY A 316 4.26 9.57 9.53
C GLY A 316 3.20 8.46 9.53
N SER A 317 2.03 8.71 8.95
CA SER A 317 0.88 7.80 8.97
C SER A 317 0.53 7.21 7.59
N THR A 318 1.25 7.58 6.52
CA THR A 318 0.82 7.19 5.16
C THR A 318 0.81 5.68 4.94
N GLN A 319 1.68 4.93 5.61
CA GLN A 319 1.75 3.48 5.51
C GLN A 319 0.85 2.74 6.51
N GLN A 320 -0.01 3.47 7.23
CA GLN A 320 -0.94 2.91 8.22
C GLN A 320 -2.38 3.35 7.91
N PRO A 321 -2.91 3.05 6.71
CA PRO A 321 -4.28 3.44 6.38
C PRO A 321 -5.28 2.73 7.30
N ASP A 322 -6.39 3.38 7.59
CA ASP A 322 -7.52 2.76 8.26
C ASP A 322 -8.36 1.90 7.31
N LEU A 323 -9.27 1.09 7.86
CA LEU A 323 -10.21 0.26 7.07
C LEU A 323 -11.01 1.04 6.02
N GLN A 324 -11.24 2.33 6.28
CA GLN A 324 -12.02 3.23 5.42
C GLN A 324 -11.16 4.02 4.42
N ASP A 325 -9.84 3.93 4.53
CA ASP A 325 -8.90 4.62 3.64
C ASP A 325 -8.64 3.78 2.39
N TYR A 326 -9.65 3.67 1.54
CA TYR A 326 -9.55 2.90 0.32
C TYR A 326 -8.44 3.43 -0.59
N ALA A 327 -7.64 2.52 -1.14
CA ALA A 327 -6.70 2.86 -2.21
C ALA A 327 -7.45 3.57 -3.35
N ASP A 328 -6.78 4.51 -4.02
CA ASP A 328 -7.31 5.32 -5.13
C ASP A 328 -8.67 6.04 -4.92
N GLY A 329 -9.19 6.07 -3.70
CA GLY A 329 -10.49 6.66 -3.35
C GLY A 329 -11.69 5.80 -3.73
N ILE A 330 -11.50 4.62 -4.33
CA ILE A 330 -12.61 3.73 -4.73
C ILE A 330 -12.96 2.80 -3.58
N ASN A 331 -14.18 2.96 -3.06
CA ASN A 331 -14.72 2.14 -1.99
C ASN A 331 -14.98 0.68 -2.43
N THR A 332 -14.07 -0.21 -2.03
CA THR A 332 -14.13 -1.64 -2.39
C THR A 332 -15.38 -2.33 -1.86
N LEU A 333 -15.82 -2.04 -0.62
CA LEU A 333 -17.03 -2.67 -0.08
C LEU A 333 -18.27 -2.23 -0.85
N GLU A 334 -18.38 -0.94 -1.17
CA GLU A 334 -19.49 -0.42 -1.95
C GLU A 334 -19.55 -1.04 -3.35
N PHE A 335 -18.39 -1.21 -4.00
CA PHE A 335 -18.29 -1.92 -5.27
C PHE A 335 -18.79 -3.37 -5.15
N LEU A 336 -18.31 -4.10 -4.13
CA LEU A 336 -18.63 -5.51 -3.92
C LEU A 336 -20.11 -5.74 -3.62
N VAL A 337 -20.73 -4.93 -2.75
CA VAL A 337 -22.15 -5.10 -2.40
C VAL A 337 -23.11 -4.74 -3.54
N LYS A 338 -22.63 -4.01 -4.55
CA LYS A 338 -23.38 -3.66 -5.76
C LYS A 338 -23.20 -4.68 -6.89
N LEU A 339 -22.37 -5.70 -6.72
CA LEU A 339 -22.21 -6.73 -7.75
C LEU A 339 -23.55 -7.43 -7.99
N PRO A 340 -23.90 -7.71 -9.25
CA PRO A 340 -25.09 -8.48 -9.55
C PRO A 340 -24.96 -9.85 -8.87
N ALA A 341 -26.07 -10.31 -8.28
CA ALA A 341 -26.14 -11.68 -7.79
C ALA A 341 -25.77 -12.62 -8.93
N GLY A 342 -24.82 -13.54 -8.69
CA GLY A 342 -24.42 -14.53 -9.69
C GLY A 342 -25.64 -15.21 -10.30
N ALA A 343 -25.68 -15.25 -11.63
CA ALA A 343 -26.73 -15.92 -12.40
C ALA A 343 -26.63 -17.45 -12.29
#